data_AF-A0A1F7QV91-F1
#
_entry.id   AF-A0A1F7QV91-F1
#
_cell.length_a   1.000
_cell.length_b   1.000
_cell.length_c   1.000
_cell.angle_alpha   90.00
_cell.angle_beta   90.00
_cell.angle_gamma   90.00
#
_symmetry.space_group_name_H-M   'P 1'
#
loop_
_entity.id
_entity.type
_entity.pdbx_description
1 polymer ?
#
loop_
_entity_poly.entity_id
_entity_poly.type
_entity_poly.pdbx_seq_one_letter_code
_entity_poly.pdbx_strand_id
1 'polypeptide(L)'
;MLTYNKQRGFTLVEILIVIVVIGIIASITVFAYNGITERAWAAKRLADIDQVRKAMELYHQDYGYYPANGADNWGGALNSAAVTAALQPYMKTVPSEPSGDVSKAYQYVRGTADNYGIRIFWSETLLPGCSPSAPNACRFCKIGKDLDVGTNQAGGVYASWFTTVGCPGFKSGLGY
;
A
#
# COMPACT_ATOMS: atom_id res chain seq x y z
N MET A 1 -32.00 33.16 53.86
CA MET A 1 -32.57 33.23 52.49
C MET A 1 -32.00 32.08 51.68
N LEU A 2 -32.80 31.08 51.32
CA LEU A 2 -32.37 30.00 50.42
C LEU A 2 -32.97 30.28 49.04
N THR A 3 -32.12 30.69 48.10
CA THR A 3 -32.50 30.94 46.71
C THR A 3 -32.82 29.62 46.02
N TYR A 4 -34.11 29.38 45.74
CA TYR A 4 -34.59 28.24 44.98
C TYR A 4 -34.18 28.39 43.51
N ASN A 5 -33.16 27.64 43.11
CA ASN A 5 -32.69 27.62 41.72
C ASN A 5 -33.73 26.89 40.86
N LYS A 6 -34.44 27.61 39.98
CA LYS A 6 -35.40 27.03 39.03
C LYS A 6 -34.64 26.12 38.05
N GLN A 7 -34.59 24.83 38.35
CA GLN A 7 -34.13 23.83 37.39
C GLN A 7 -35.11 23.81 36.21
N ARG A 8 -34.66 24.32 35.06
CA ARG A 8 -35.39 24.20 33.80
C ARG A 8 -35.20 22.79 33.29
N GLY A 9 -36.27 22.00 33.30
CA GLY A 9 -36.30 20.68 32.68
C GLY A 9 -36.33 20.80 31.15
N PHE A 10 -35.63 19.91 30.45
CA PHE A 10 -35.74 19.75 29.00
C PHE A 10 -37.13 19.23 28.63
N THR A 11 -37.70 19.73 27.55
CA THR A 11 -38.97 19.23 27.04
C THR A 11 -38.78 17.86 26.35
N LEU A 12 -39.78 16.98 26.44
CA LEU A 12 -39.75 15.68 25.72
C LEU A 12 -39.58 15.87 24.21
N VAL A 13 -40.12 16.96 23.67
CA VAL A 13 -40.02 17.32 22.25
C VAL A 13 -38.60 17.73 21.88
N GLU A 14 -37.88 18.45 22.76
CA GLU A 14 -36.47 18.78 22.55
C GLU A 14 -35.60 17.53 22.47
N ILE A 15 -35.84 16.53 23.30
CA ILE A 15 -35.05 15.29 23.21
C ILE A 15 -35.45 14.45 22.00
N LEU A 16 -36.73 14.44 21.61
CA LEU A 16 -37.21 13.73 20.42
C LEU A 16 -36.55 14.26 19.13
N ILE A 17 -36.53 15.58 18.93
CA ILE A 17 -35.93 16.15 17.71
C ILE A 17 -34.41 15.91 17.68
N VAL A 18 -33.73 15.94 18.83
CA VAL A 18 -32.29 15.72 18.92
C VAL A 18 -31.92 14.30 18.51
N ILE A 19 -32.63 13.27 19.00
CA ILE A 19 -32.34 11.88 18.59
C ILE A 19 -32.62 11.63 17.10
N VAL A 20 -33.63 12.30 16.54
CA VAL A 20 -33.94 12.23 15.10
C VAL A 20 -32.81 12.84 14.29
N VAL A 21 -32.34 14.03 14.65
CA VAL A 21 -31.22 14.70 13.95
C VAL A 21 -29.92 13.90 14.08
N ILE A 22 -29.59 13.39 15.27
CA ILE A 22 -28.41 12.54 15.46
C ILE A 22 -28.50 11.26 14.62
N GLY A 23 -29.69 10.64 14.53
CA GLY A 23 -29.92 9.46 13.69
C GLY A 23 -29.66 9.72 12.20
N ILE A 24 -30.16 10.85 11.68
CA ILE A 24 -29.93 11.26 10.29
C ILE A 24 -28.43 11.48 10.03
N ILE A 25 -27.75 12.26 10.87
CA ILE A 25 -26.33 12.57 10.69
C ILE A 25 -25.48 11.29 10.81
N ALA A 26 -25.78 10.40 11.76
CA ALA A 26 -25.06 9.14 11.95
C ALA A 26 -25.15 8.24 10.70
N SER A 27 -26.32 8.15 10.07
CA SER A 27 -26.52 7.32 8.86
C SER A 27 -25.68 7.76 7.66
N ILE A 28 -25.57 9.07 7.42
CA ILE A 28 -24.80 9.62 6.28
C ILE A 28 -23.30 9.43 6.50
N THR A 29 -22.87 9.54 7.75
CA THR A 29 -21.46 9.51 8.14
C THR A 29 -20.78 8.18 7.80
N VAL A 30 -21.47 7.04 7.94
CA VAL A 30 -20.91 5.71 7.68
C VAL A 30 -20.45 5.54 6.23
N PHE A 31 -21.20 6.06 5.26
CA PHE A 31 -20.86 5.91 3.84
C PHE A 31 -19.68 6.79 3.40
N ALA A 32 -19.44 7.92 4.07
CA ALA A 32 -18.35 8.84 3.74
C ALA A 32 -16.96 8.35 4.22
N TYR A 33 -16.90 7.56 5.29
CA TYR A 33 -15.62 7.14 5.88
C TYR A 33 -14.84 6.10 5.05
N ASN A 34 -15.53 5.19 4.37
CA ASN A 34 -14.87 4.07 3.67
C ASN A 34 -13.99 4.52 2.49
N GLY A 35 -14.36 5.59 1.77
CA GLY A 35 -13.58 6.06 0.62
C GLY A 35 -12.35 6.91 0.98
N ILE A 36 -12.30 7.46 2.19
CA ILE A 36 -11.23 8.37 2.62
C ILE A 36 -9.99 7.58 3.09
N THR A 37 -10.21 6.49 3.82
CA THR A 37 -9.14 5.62 4.34
C THR A 37 -8.36 4.96 3.21
N GLU A 38 -9.04 4.49 2.17
CA GLU A 38 -8.39 3.85 1.03
C GLU A 38 -7.49 4.81 0.25
N ARG A 39 -7.92 6.06 0.03
CA ARG A 39 -7.09 7.09 -0.60
C ARG A 39 -5.88 7.44 0.26
N ALA A 40 -6.05 7.51 1.57
CA ALA A 40 -4.94 7.72 2.50
C ALA A 40 -3.92 6.58 2.45
N TRP A 41 -4.38 5.33 2.36
CA TRP A 41 -3.51 4.16 2.18
C TRP A 41 -2.79 4.19 0.84
N ALA A 42 -3.46 4.54 -0.26
CA ALA A 42 -2.81 4.67 -1.57
C ALA A 42 -1.69 5.73 -1.55
N ALA A 43 -1.95 6.89 -0.98
CA ALA A 43 -0.95 7.95 -0.82
C ALA A 43 0.23 7.52 0.07
N LYS A 44 -0.06 6.81 1.16
CA LYS A 44 0.98 6.26 2.05
C LYS A 44 1.83 5.21 1.34
N ARG A 45 1.23 4.29 0.59
CA ARG A 45 1.95 3.29 -0.22
C ARG A 45 2.91 3.96 -1.21
N LEU A 46 2.48 5.02 -1.88
CA LEU A 46 3.35 5.79 -2.78
C LEU A 46 4.56 6.39 -2.06
N ALA A 47 4.34 7.02 -0.90
CA ALA A 47 5.42 7.62 -0.11
C ALA A 47 6.40 6.56 0.42
N ASP A 48 5.88 5.43 0.93
CA ASP A 48 6.67 4.32 1.43
C ASP A 48 7.60 3.76 0.33
N ILE A 49 7.10 3.58 -0.89
CA ILE A 49 7.90 3.03 -1.99
C ILE A 49 8.94 4.02 -2.52
N ASP A 50 8.66 5.32 -2.55
CA ASP A 50 9.67 6.31 -2.94
C ASP A 50 10.85 6.34 -1.95
N GLN A 51 10.59 6.19 -0.66
CA GLN A 51 11.64 6.07 0.36
C GLN A 51 12.48 4.80 0.15
N VAL A 52 11.82 3.67 -0.12
CA VAL A 52 12.53 2.40 -0.37
C VAL A 52 13.35 2.51 -1.65
N ARG A 53 12.83 3.11 -2.73
CA ARG A 53 13.56 3.30 -3.98
C ARG A 53 14.86 4.08 -3.76
N LYS A 54 14.80 5.20 -3.02
CA LYS A 54 15.98 5.99 -2.66
C LYS A 54 16.99 5.16 -1.87
N ALA A 55 16.52 4.37 -0.89
CA ALA A 55 17.40 3.50 -0.10
C ALA A 55 18.06 2.41 -0.96
N MET A 56 17.33 1.84 -1.93
CA MET A 56 17.86 0.86 -2.88
C MET A 56 18.91 1.49 -3.80
N GLU A 57 18.69 2.71 -4.29
CA GLU A 57 19.65 3.45 -5.11
C GLU A 57 20.94 3.75 -4.34
N LEU A 58 20.84 4.17 -3.07
CA LEU A 58 22.00 4.37 -2.21
C LEU A 58 22.77 3.07 -1.95
N TYR A 59 22.06 1.97 -1.67
CA TYR A 59 22.68 0.66 -1.53
C TYR A 59 23.44 0.26 -2.81
N HIS A 60 22.84 0.48 -3.99
CA HIS A 60 23.50 0.19 -5.27
C HIS A 60 24.73 1.07 -5.50
N GLN A 61 24.70 2.34 -5.09
CA GLN A 61 25.87 3.23 -5.18
C GLN A 61 27.05 2.73 -4.34
N ASP A 62 26.78 2.21 -3.15
CA ASP A 62 27.84 1.78 -2.22
C ASP A 62 28.38 0.38 -2.53
N TYR A 63 27.53 -0.54 -3.01
CA TYR A 63 27.90 -1.95 -3.23
C TYR A 63 28.00 -2.36 -4.70
N GLY A 64 27.46 -1.56 -5.63
CA GLY A 64 27.41 -1.87 -7.06
C GLY A 64 26.38 -2.92 -7.46
N TYR A 65 25.48 -3.32 -6.55
CA TYR A 65 24.40 -4.27 -6.81
C TYR A 65 23.22 -4.03 -5.85
N TYR A 66 22.03 -4.52 -6.17
CA TYR A 66 20.84 -4.47 -5.30
C TYR A 66 20.79 -5.65 -4.32
N PRO A 67 20.17 -5.49 -3.13
CA PRO A 67 20.13 -6.53 -2.09
C PRO A 67 19.57 -7.86 -2.60
N ALA A 68 20.23 -8.98 -2.26
CA ALA A 68 19.65 -10.31 -2.48
C ALA A 68 18.49 -10.53 -1.51
N ASN A 69 17.43 -11.21 -1.96
CA ASN A 69 16.28 -11.54 -1.12
C ASN A 69 16.15 -13.04 -0.81
N GLY A 70 17.07 -13.87 -1.32
CA GLY A 70 17.03 -15.33 -1.18
C GLY A 70 15.90 -16.01 -1.96
N ALA A 71 15.12 -15.24 -2.73
CA ALA A 71 14.00 -15.66 -3.56
C ALA A 71 14.04 -14.89 -4.89
N ASP A 72 15.24 -14.83 -5.48
CA ASP A 72 15.50 -14.10 -6.73
C ASP A 72 14.50 -14.58 -7.80
N ASN A 73 13.99 -13.64 -8.59
CA ASN A 73 12.94 -13.81 -9.61
C ASN A 73 11.53 -14.17 -9.10
N TRP A 74 11.39 -14.93 -8.00
CA TRP A 74 10.06 -15.28 -7.44
C TRP A 74 9.42 -14.09 -6.72
N GLY A 75 10.26 -13.31 -6.03
CA GLY A 75 9.84 -12.23 -5.16
C GLY A 75 9.63 -12.73 -3.72
N GLY A 76 10.11 -11.92 -2.78
CA GLY A 76 9.93 -12.15 -1.35
C GLY A 76 9.30 -10.92 -0.69
N ALA A 77 8.97 -11.03 0.59
CA ALA A 77 8.51 -9.88 1.35
C ALA A 77 9.59 -8.77 1.36
N LEU A 78 9.20 -7.52 1.11
CA LEU A 78 10.12 -6.37 1.13
C LEU A 78 10.80 -6.23 2.50
N ASN A 79 10.08 -6.52 3.58
CA ASN A 79 10.59 -6.54 4.95
C ASN A 79 11.20 -7.90 5.35
N SER A 80 11.65 -8.71 4.39
CA SER A 80 12.44 -9.90 4.69
C SER A 80 13.72 -9.54 5.43
N ALA A 81 14.25 -10.47 6.23
CA ALA A 81 15.45 -10.23 7.03
C ALA A 81 16.66 -9.79 6.16
N ALA A 82 16.82 -10.40 4.98
CA ALA A 82 17.89 -10.08 4.05
C ALA A 82 17.81 -8.63 3.52
N VAL A 83 16.64 -8.22 3.03
CA VAL A 83 16.44 -6.86 2.50
C VAL A 83 16.47 -5.83 3.62
N THR A 84 15.88 -6.15 4.78
CA THR A 84 15.87 -5.25 5.94
C THR A 84 17.27 -4.98 6.46
N ALA A 85 18.11 -6.02 6.60
CA ALA A 85 19.49 -5.89 7.01
C ALA A 85 20.30 -5.06 6.01
N ALA A 86 20.11 -5.29 4.71
CA ALA A 86 20.77 -4.53 3.65
C ALA A 86 20.40 -3.04 3.68
N LEU A 87 19.14 -2.70 3.95
CA LEU A 87 18.67 -1.32 3.94
C LEU A 87 18.80 -0.58 5.27
N GLN A 88 19.15 -1.24 6.38
CA GLN A 88 19.32 -0.60 7.69
C GLN A 88 20.18 0.67 7.67
N PRO A 89 21.30 0.76 6.91
CA PRO A 89 22.12 1.97 6.88
C PRO A 89 21.44 3.17 6.19
N TYR A 90 20.48 2.90 5.29
CA TYR A 90 19.88 3.90 4.40
C TYR A 90 18.45 4.27 4.79
N MET A 91 17.80 3.47 5.64
CA MET A 91 16.46 3.75 6.15
C MET A 91 16.21 3.16 7.53
N LYS A 92 15.46 3.89 8.38
CA LYS A 92 15.19 3.51 9.77
C LYS A 92 14.36 2.23 9.91
N THR A 93 13.36 2.05 9.06
CA THR A 93 12.45 0.88 9.08
C THR A 93 11.93 0.64 7.68
N VAL A 94 12.04 -0.59 7.19
CA VAL A 94 11.37 -0.97 5.94
C VAL A 94 9.85 -0.91 6.16
N PRO A 95 9.10 -0.12 5.36
CA PRO A 95 7.68 0.08 5.57
C PRO A 95 6.88 -1.19 5.28
N SER A 96 5.81 -1.38 6.04
CA SER A 96 4.79 -2.40 5.79
C SER A 96 3.54 -1.76 5.19
N GLU A 97 2.70 -2.59 4.58
CA GLU A 97 1.43 -2.16 4.02
C GLU A 97 0.53 -1.52 5.12
N PRO A 98 -0.14 -0.37 4.83
CA PRO A 98 -0.82 0.43 5.85
C PRO A 98 -2.18 -0.07 6.33
N SER A 99 -2.87 -0.93 5.58
CA SER A 99 -4.11 -1.57 6.04
C SER A 99 -3.87 -2.74 7.00
N GLY A 100 -2.62 -3.22 7.11
CA GLY A 100 -2.25 -4.38 7.93
C GLY A 100 -2.60 -5.72 7.28
N ASP A 101 -3.12 -5.70 6.04
CA ASP A 101 -3.47 -6.88 5.28
C ASP A 101 -2.20 -7.51 4.68
N VAL A 102 -1.80 -8.66 5.23
CA VAL A 102 -0.62 -9.40 4.78
C VAL A 102 -0.73 -9.88 3.34
N SER A 103 -1.95 -10.04 2.80
CA SER A 103 -2.16 -10.37 1.39
C SER A 103 -1.80 -9.20 0.47
N LYS A 104 -1.71 -7.98 1.00
CA LYS A 104 -1.33 -6.76 0.29
C LYS A 104 0.11 -6.32 0.55
N ALA A 105 0.89 -7.13 1.28
CA ALA A 105 2.27 -6.81 1.64
C ALA A 105 3.14 -6.47 0.41
N TYR A 106 4.01 -5.47 0.56
CA TYR A 106 4.96 -5.13 -0.50
C TYR A 106 5.91 -6.30 -0.74
N GLN A 107 6.10 -6.66 -1.99
CA GLN A 107 7.10 -7.65 -2.38
C GLN A 107 8.27 -7.01 -3.06
N TYR A 108 9.46 -7.49 -2.74
CA TYR A 108 10.68 -7.16 -3.44
C TYR A 108 11.11 -8.34 -4.32
N VAL A 109 11.41 -8.03 -5.57
CA VAL A 109 11.89 -8.97 -6.57
C VAL A 109 13.23 -8.45 -7.06
N ARG A 110 14.23 -9.31 -7.03
CA ARG A 110 15.52 -9.06 -7.67
C ARG A 110 15.66 -10.00 -8.86
N GLY A 111 16.15 -9.50 -9.99
CA GLY A 111 16.32 -10.28 -11.21
C GLY A 111 17.75 -10.63 -11.46
N THR A 112 18.55 -9.56 -11.55
CA THR A 112 20.01 -9.63 -11.62
C THR A 112 20.61 -8.81 -10.48
N ALA A 113 21.93 -8.67 -10.45
CA ALA A 113 22.59 -7.76 -9.51
C ALA A 113 22.16 -6.30 -9.70
N ASP A 114 21.82 -5.89 -10.92
CA ASP A 114 21.54 -4.50 -11.26
C ASP A 114 20.07 -4.20 -11.53
N ASN A 115 19.19 -5.18 -11.30
CA ASN A 115 17.77 -5.06 -11.58
C ASN A 115 16.92 -5.50 -10.37
N TYR A 116 15.98 -4.64 -9.99
CA TYR A 116 14.98 -4.94 -8.97
C TYR A 116 13.61 -4.31 -9.28
N GLY A 117 12.58 -4.86 -8.65
CA GLY A 117 11.22 -4.34 -8.70
C GLY A 117 10.48 -4.58 -7.39
N ILE A 118 9.61 -3.63 -7.03
CA ILE A 118 8.72 -3.73 -5.88
C ILE A 118 7.29 -3.90 -6.41
N ARG A 119 6.62 -4.98 -5.98
CA ARG A 119 5.20 -5.23 -6.29
C ARG A 119 4.34 -4.71 -5.14
N ILE A 120 3.34 -3.91 -5.49
CA ILE A 120 2.30 -3.43 -4.59
C ILE A 120 1.01 -4.11 -5.02
N PHE A 121 0.48 -4.99 -4.18
CA PHE A 121 -0.78 -5.66 -4.46
C PHE A 121 -1.93 -4.70 -4.17
N TRP A 122 -2.76 -4.48 -5.18
CA TRP A 122 -3.96 -3.67 -5.06
C TRP A 122 -5.14 -4.56 -5.43
N SER A 123 -5.97 -4.86 -4.44
CA SER A 123 -7.17 -5.66 -4.67
C SER A 123 -8.33 -5.14 -3.85
N GLU A 124 -9.35 -4.68 -4.56
CA GLU A 124 -10.75 -4.54 -4.11
C GLU A 124 -11.56 -5.81 -4.43
N THR A 125 -11.04 -6.70 -5.28
CA THR A 125 -11.63 -7.99 -5.65
C THR A 125 -10.51 -8.99 -5.82
N LEU A 126 -10.29 -9.82 -4.80
CA LEU A 126 -9.34 -10.93 -4.89
C LEU A 126 -9.85 -11.85 -5.99
N LEU A 127 -9.16 -11.88 -7.13
CA LEU A 127 -9.25 -13.03 -8.01
C LEU A 127 -9.05 -14.27 -7.13
N PRO A 128 -9.90 -15.30 -7.24
CA PRO A 128 -9.74 -16.52 -6.45
C PRO A 128 -8.31 -17.05 -6.60
N GLY A 129 -7.57 -17.14 -5.50
CA GLY A 129 -6.17 -17.58 -5.50
C GLY A 129 -5.11 -16.46 -5.57
N CYS A 130 -5.50 -15.18 -5.58
CA CYS A 130 -4.52 -14.09 -5.43
C CYS A 130 -3.88 -14.11 -4.04
N SER A 131 -2.59 -14.42 -3.98
CA SER A 131 -1.78 -14.37 -2.77
C SER A 131 -0.34 -13.90 -3.08
N PRO A 132 0.42 -13.48 -2.06
CA PRO A 132 1.86 -13.24 -2.21
C PRO A 132 2.63 -14.46 -2.76
N SER A 133 2.16 -15.67 -2.49
CA SER A 133 2.76 -16.92 -2.98
C SER A 133 2.33 -17.30 -4.40
N ALA A 134 1.23 -16.73 -4.92
CA ALA A 134 0.72 -16.91 -6.28
C ALA A 134 0.51 -15.55 -6.98
N PRO A 135 1.59 -14.76 -7.19
CA PRO A 135 1.49 -13.37 -7.65
C PRO A 135 0.96 -13.25 -9.08
N ASN A 136 1.05 -14.31 -9.88
CA ASN A 136 0.50 -14.40 -11.24
C ASN A 136 -1.03 -14.37 -11.28
N ALA A 137 -1.71 -14.68 -10.18
CA ALA A 137 -3.16 -14.56 -10.05
C ALA A 137 -3.61 -13.18 -9.54
N CYS A 138 -2.67 -12.25 -9.31
CA CYS A 138 -2.94 -10.94 -8.71
C CYS A 138 -2.77 -9.78 -9.68
N ARG A 139 -3.56 -8.73 -9.46
CA ARG A 139 -3.27 -7.39 -9.97
C ARG A 139 -2.32 -6.69 -8.99
N PHE A 140 -1.22 -6.16 -9.50
CA PHE A 140 -0.25 -5.42 -8.71
C PHE A 140 0.31 -4.23 -9.51
N CYS A 141 0.74 -3.19 -8.79
CA CYS A 141 1.57 -2.12 -9.33
C CYS A 141 3.05 -2.52 -9.19
N LYS A 142 3.91 -2.15 -10.14
CA LYS A 142 5.36 -2.43 -10.13
C LYS A 142 6.16 -1.12 -10.17
N ILE A 143 7.23 -1.02 -9.38
CA ILE A 143 8.14 0.15 -9.33
C ILE A 143 9.58 -0.34 -9.17
N GLY A 144 10.55 0.17 -9.93
CA GLY A 144 11.97 -0.23 -9.82
C GLY A 144 12.82 0.13 -11.04
N LYS A 145 14.09 -0.29 -11.04
CA LYS A 145 15.05 -0.10 -12.14
C LYS A 145 15.10 -1.37 -12.99
N ASP A 146 14.79 -1.21 -14.28
CA ASP A 146 14.61 -2.24 -15.31
C ASP A 146 13.38 -3.17 -15.10
N LEU A 147 12.32 -2.89 -15.86
CA LEU A 147 10.96 -3.45 -15.73
C LEU A 147 10.80 -4.99 -15.89
N ASP A 148 11.87 -5.74 -16.18
CA ASP A 148 11.82 -7.15 -16.62
C ASP A 148 12.05 -8.22 -15.55
N VAL A 149 11.91 -7.89 -14.25
CA VAL A 149 11.90 -8.88 -13.14
C VAL A 149 10.61 -9.69 -13.05
N GLY A 150 10.26 -10.30 -14.17
CA GLY A 150 9.14 -11.19 -14.38
C GLY A 150 9.41 -12.12 -15.56
N THR A 151 10.41 -12.99 -15.45
CA THR A 151 10.43 -14.21 -16.27
C THR A 151 9.55 -15.26 -15.57
N ASN A 152 8.36 -15.41 -16.13
CA ASN A 152 7.32 -16.36 -15.72
C ASN A 152 7.63 -17.75 -16.32
N GLN A 153 7.22 -18.84 -15.65
CA GLN A 153 6.82 -20.06 -16.39
C GLN A 153 5.28 -20.03 -16.52
N ALA A 154 4.70 -19.46 -17.57
CA ALA A 154 4.97 -19.91 -18.92
C ALA A 154 5.23 -18.76 -19.89
N GLY A 155 6.48 -18.69 -20.37
CA GLY A 155 6.71 -18.64 -21.83
C GLY A 155 6.23 -17.40 -22.56
N GLY A 156 6.48 -16.22 -22.01
CA GLY A 156 6.37 -14.97 -22.77
C GLY A 156 7.13 -13.87 -22.07
N VAL A 157 8.29 -13.49 -22.63
CA VAL A 157 8.89 -12.18 -22.36
C VAL A 157 7.96 -11.17 -23.01
N TYR A 158 6.97 -10.73 -22.25
CA TYR A 158 6.17 -9.59 -22.61
C TYR A 158 6.72 -8.39 -21.83
N ALA A 159 7.66 -7.67 -22.46
CA ALA A 159 7.54 -6.23 -22.43
C ALA A 159 6.22 -5.88 -23.15
N SER A 160 5.07 -6.10 -22.51
CA SER A 160 3.80 -5.64 -23.04
C SER A 160 3.22 -4.67 -22.03
N TRP A 161 3.27 -3.38 -22.41
CA TRP A 161 2.14 -2.48 -22.54
C TRP A 161 0.93 -2.61 -21.59
N PHE A 162 1.09 -3.18 -20.40
CA PHE A 162 0.16 -3.04 -19.30
C PHE A 162 0.52 -1.78 -18.56
N THR A 163 0.19 -0.69 -19.25
CA THR A 163 -0.65 0.37 -18.69
C THR A 163 -0.70 0.38 -17.17
N THR A 164 -0.28 1.52 -16.64
CA THR A 164 -0.92 2.26 -15.55
C THR A 164 -2.47 2.32 -15.61
N VAL A 165 -3.20 1.26 -15.98
CA VAL A 165 -4.62 1.16 -15.64
C VAL A 165 -4.70 0.69 -14.19
N GLY A 166 -4.94 1.65 -13.31
CA GLY A 166 -5.52 1.35 -12.00
C GLY A 166 -4.57 1.31 -10.82
N CYS A 167 -3.47 2.08 -10.85
CA CYS A 167 -2.85 2.52 -9.61
C CYS A 167 -3.43 3.91 -9.27
N PRO A 168 -4.54 4.02 -8.53
CA PRO A 168 -5.10 5.33 -8.16
C PRO A 168 -4.03 6.17 -7.44
N GLY A 169 -3.58 7.26 -8.08
CA GLY A 169 -2.54 8.15 -7.56
C GLY A 169 -1.17 8.08 -8.25
N PHE A 170 -0.90 7.09 -9.11
CA PHE A 170 0.32 7.04 -9.91
C PHE A 170 0.06 7.61 -11.31
N LYS A 171 0.62 8.79 -11.61
CA LYS A 171 0.70 9.26 -13.00
C LYS A 171 1.69 8.38 -13.75
N SER A 172 1.29 7.97 -14.94
CA SER A 172 2.00 7.10 -15.88
C SER A 172 3.24 7.70 -16.54
N GLY A 173 3.94 8.59 -15.83
CA GLY A 173 5.04 9.38 -16.38
C GLY A 173 6.26 9.29 -15.50
N LEU A 174 7.00 8.19 -15.61
CA LEU A 174 8.44 8.26 -15.43
C LEU A 174 9.01 8.59 -16.82
N GLY A 175 9.06 9.90 -17.11
CA GLY A 175 9.85 10.41 -18.21
C GLY A 175 11.32 10.25 -17.84
N TYR A 176 11.95 9.27 -18.48
CA TYR A 176 13.33 9.35 -18.92
C TYR A 176 13.30 9.30 -20.45
#